data_AF-A0A7J5UQT5-F1
#
_entry.id   AF-A0A7J5UQT5-F1
#
_cell.length_a   1.000
_cell.length_b   1.000
_cell.length_c   1.000
_cell.angle_alpha   90.00
_cell.angle_beta   90.00
_cell.angle_gamma   90.00
#
_symmetry.space_group_name_H-M   'P 1'
#
loop_
_entity.id
_entity.type
_entity.pdbx_description
1 polymer ?
#
loop_
_entity_poly.entity_id
_entity_poly.type
_entity_poly.pdbx_seq_one_letter_code
_entity_poly.pdbx_strand_id
1 'polypeptide(L)'
;MGLQKQLLESAWDWLKDSLADLDGDVVLTSPYLTFEVCNRLAQTAHATSVSWLLATSLDPSAVANGYLSVQGLRRMLDSGFEVRHVERLHAKCFVLGSRGMLGSANLTGAGLGSSAGAN
;
A
#
# COMPACT_ATOMS: atom_id res chain seq x y z
N MET A 1 11.45 -29.24 2.28
CA MET A 1 10.24 -28.81 3.03
C MET A 1 9.23 -28.35 2.00
N GLY A 2 8.07 -29.01 1.91
CA GLY A 2 7.02 -28.59 0.98
C GLY A 2 6.41 -27.27 1.44
N LEU A 3 6.19 -26.34 0.52
CA LEU A 3 5.40 -25.13 0.77
C LEU A 3 4.00 -25.57 1.21
N GLN A 4 3.71 -25.43 2.50
CA GLN A 4 2.36 -25.60 3.00
C GLN A 4 1.51 -24.50 2.37
N LYS A 5 0.54 -24.89 1.54
CA LYS A 5 -0.36 -23.95 0.89
C LYS A 5 -1.20 -23.27 1.97
N GLN A 6 -0.92 -22.00 2.23
CA GLN A 6 -1.76 -21.16 3.08
C GLN A 6 -2.69 -20.35 2.19
N LEU A 7 -3.99 -20.46 2.47
CA LEU A 7 -4.98 -19.56 1.89
C LEU A 7 -5.03 -18.31 2.75
N LEU A 8 -4.86 -17.14 2.14
CA LEU A 8 -5.08 -15.86 2.79
C LEU A 8 -6.44 -15.33 2.32
N GLU A 9 -7.28 -14.91 3.27
CA GLU A 9 -8.65 -14.47 2.99
C GLU A 9 -8.70 -13.04 2.45
N SER A 10 -7.67 -12.22 2.76
CA SER A 10 -7.59 -10.84 2.30
C SER A 10 -6.15 -10.41 1.97
N ALA A 11 -6.04 -9.42 1.07
CA ALA A 11 -4.77 -8.75 0.79
C ALA A 11 -4.26 -7.96 2.01
N TRP A 12 -5.15 -7.57 2.91
CA TRP A 12 -4.82 -6.94 4.18
C TRP A 12 -4.08 -7.89 5.12
N ASP A 13 -4.48 -9.15 5.19
CA ASP A 13 -3.79 -10.15 6.01
C ASP A 13 -2.38 -10.39 5.50
N TRP A 14 -2.22 -10.57 4.18
CA TRP A 14 -0.89 -10.67 3.57
C TRP A 14 -0.02 -9.45 3.88
N LEU A 15 -0.60 -8.23 3.79
CA LEU A 15 0.14 -6.99 4.03
C LEU A 15 0.58 -6.88 5.50
N LYS A 16 -0.30 -7.18 6.46
CA LYS A 16 0.05 -7.18 7.89
C LYS A 16 1.18 -8.17 8.19
N ASP A 17 1.06 -9.40 7.69
CA ASP A 17 2.03 -10.46 7.94
C ASP A 17 3.39 -10.14 7.32
N SER A 18 3.40 -9.49 6.16
CA SER A 18 4.63 -9.03 5.49
C SER A 18 5.27 -7.82 6.19
N LEU A 19 4.47 -6.92 6.76
CA LEU A 19 4.98 -5.78 7.54
C LEU A 19 5.53 -6.21 8.91
N ALA A 20 5.00 -7.27 9.51
CA ALA A 20 5.43 -7.79 10.80
C ALA A 20 6.84 -8.43 10.75
N ASP A 21 7.24 -8.93 9.58
CA ASP A 21 8.51 -9.63 9.34
C ASP A 21 9.24 -9.01 8.14
N LEU A 22 9.32 -7.67 8.15
CA LEU A 22 9.90 -6.90 7.06
C LEU A 22 11.44 -7.06 7.06
N ASP A 23 11.97 -7.62 5.97
CA ASP A 23 13.39 -7.96 5.83
C ASP A 23 14.14 -7.11 4.79
N GLY A 24 13.51 -6.05 4.27
CA GLY A 24 14.14 -5.16 3.30
C GLY A 24 13.28 -3.98 2.86
N ASP A 25 13.72 -3.33 1.80
CA ASP A 25 13.08 -2.14 1.24
C ASP A 25 11.65 -2.41 0.75
N VAL A 26 10.83 -1.36 0.77
CA VAL A 26 9.43 -1.44 0.38
C VAL A 26 9.17 -0.63 -0.88
N VAL A 27 8.52 -1.26 -1.87
CA VAL A 27 8.01 -0.61 -3.08
C VAL A 27 6.53 -0.91 -3.23
N LEU A 28 5.73 0.15 -3.27
CA LEU A 28 4.29 0.06 -3.44
C LEU A 28 3.86 0.76 -4.74
N THR A 29 2.93 0.14 -5.46
CA THR A 29 2.24 0.78 -6.58
C THR A 29 0.75 0.78 -6.34
N SER A 30 0.10 1.95 -6.40
CA SER A 30 -1.36 2.02 -6.38
C SER A 30 -1.86 3.37 -6.88
N PRO A 31 -2.88 3.42 -7.77
CA PRO A 31 -3.49 4.67 -8.17
C PRO A 31 -4.41 5.26 -7.09
N TYR A 32 -4.98 4.41 -6.22
CA TYR A 32 -5.98 4.82 -5.23
C TYR A 32 -5.52 4.50 -3.82
N LEU A 33 -5.66 5.48 -2.93
CA LEU A 33 -5.15 5.42 -1.57
C LEU A 33 -6.14 6.05 -0.60
N THR A 34 -6.50 5.31 0.45
CA THR A 34 -7.30 5.86 1.56
C THR A 34 -6.40 6.32 2.71
N PHE A 35 -6.83 7.34 3.46
CA PHE A 35 -6.09 7.88 4.59
C PHE A 35 -5.67 6.81 5.62
N GLU A 36 -6.59 5.95 6.03
CA GLU A 36 -6.32 4.94 7.07
C GLU A 36 -5.18 3.98 6.69
N VAL A 37 -5.18 3.50 5.44
CA VAL A 37 -4.11 2.65 4.92
C VAL A 37 -2.78 3.41 4.86
N CYS A 38 -2.78 4.64 4.35
CA CYS A 38 -1.59 5.49 4.33
C CYS A 38 -1.02 5.73 5.74
N ASN A 39 -1.89 6.04 6.71
CA ASN A 39 -1.49 6.30 8.08
C ASN A 39 -0.86 5.06 8.73
N ARG A 40 -1.43 3.88 8.50
CA ARG A 40 -0.85 2.63 9.00
C ARG A 40 0.52 2.34 8.41
N LEU A 41 0.68 2.49 7.10
CA LEU A 41 1.96 2.30 6.41
C LEU A 41 3.01 3.31 6.89
N ALA A 42 2.63 4.58 7.05
CA ALA A 42 3.50 5.64 7.55
C ALA A 42 3.98 5.39 8.99
N GLN A 43 3.12 4.83 9.85
CA GLN A 43 3.51 4.41 11.21
C GLN A 43 4.57 3.31 11.17
N THR A 44 4.41 2.31 10.30
CA THR A 44 5.40 1.25 10.14
C THR A 44 6.70 1.80 9.59
N ALA A 45 6.66 2.65 8.56
CA ALA A 45 7.86 3.23 7.97
C ALA A 45 8.68 4.00 9.01
N HIS A 46 8.03 4.82 9.85
CA HIS A 46 8.70 5.57 10.92
C HIS A 46 9.37 4.68 11.98
N ALA A 47 8.89 3.45 12.16
CA ALA A 47 9.45 2.48 13.10
C ALA A 47 10.58 1.63 12.51
N THR A 48 10.90 1.80 11.23
CA THR A 48 11.89 0.99 10.50
C THR A 48 13.00 1.86 9.91
N SER A 49 14.15 1.25 9.60
CA SER A 49 15.27 1.92 8.94
C SER A 49 15.40 1.62 7.45
N VAL A 50 14.47 0.85 6.87
CA VAL A 50 14.49 0.50 5.44
C VAL A 50 13.93 1.65 4.60
N SER A 51 14.20 1.64 3.31
CA SER A 51 13.65 2.65 2.41
C SER A 51 12.23 2.29 1.96
N TRP A 52 11.44 3.33 1.67
CA TRP A 52 10.04 3.20 1.28
C TRP A 52 9.75 4.04 0.04
N LEU A 53 9.25 3.40 -1.01
CA LEU A 53 8.86 4.04 -2.26
C LEU A 53 7.37 3.77 -2.54
N LEU A 54 6.62 4.83 -2.80
CA LEU A 54 5.28 4.77 -3.39
C LEU A 54 5.33 5.34 -4.81
N ALA A 55 5.06 4.51 -5.81
CA ALA A 55 4.68 4.98 -7.13
C ALA A 55 3.15 5.06 -7.24
N THR A 56 2.62 6.22 -7.58
CA THR A 56 1.19 6.48 -7.66
C THR A 56 0.84 7.40 -8.83
N SER A 57 -0.45 7.52 -9.16
CA SER A 57 -0.93 8.53 -10.10
C SER A 57 -1.56 9.68 -9.34
N LEU A 58 -0.95 10.86 -9.45
CA LEU A 58 -1.48 12.10 -8.87
C LEU A 58 -2.57 12.64 -9.80
N ASP A 59 -3.80 12.15 -9.61
CA ASP A 59 -4.97 12.49 -10.43
C ASP A 59 -5.96 13.36 -9.63
N PRO A 60 -6.17 14.63 -10.01
CA PRO A 60 -7.16 15.50 -9.38
C PRO A 60 -8.58 14.93 -9.38
N SER A 61 -8.94 14.14 -10.40
CA SER A 61 -10.26 13.50 -10.49
C SER A 61 -10.40 12.42 -9.43
N ALA A 62 -9.39 11.59 -9.22
CA ALA A 62 -9.36 10.61 -8.12
C ALA A 62 -9.42 11.27 -6.74
N VAL A 63 -8.79 12.45 -6.57
CA VAL A 63 -8.91 13.25 -5.33
C VAL A 63 -10.35 13.73 -5.14
N ALA A 64 -10.94 14.37 -6.16
CA ALA A 64 -12.28 14.94 -6.09
C ALA A 64 -13.36 13.88 -5.81
N ASN A 65 -13.15 12.64 -6.27
CA ASN A 65 -14.07 11.52 -6.06
C ASN A 65 -13.73 10.69 -4.81
N GLY A 66 -12.74 11.07 -4.00
CA GLY A 66 -12.41 10.40 -2.74
C GLY A 66 -11.61 9.10 -2.86
N TYR A 67 -11.10 8.77 -4.07
CA TYR A 67 -10.26 7.59 -4.29
C TYR A 67 -8.79 7.82 -3.93
N LEU A 68 -8.34 9.08 -3.92
CA LEU A 68 -6.97 9.46 -3.60
C LEU A 68 -6.93 10.46 -2.43
N SER A 69 -6.46 10.01 -1.28
CA SER A 69 -6.33 10.85 -0.09
C SER A 69 -5.09 11.75 -0.15
N VAL A 70 -5.30 13.05 -0.31
CA VAL A 70 -4.21 14.05 -0.21
C VAL A 70 -3.58 14.05 1.19
N GLN A 71 -4.40 13.94 2.24
CA GLN A 71 -3.91 13.83 3.63
C GLN A 71 -3.09 12.55 3.84
N GLY A 72 -3.52 11.43 3.25
CA GLY A 72 -2.77 10.17 3.27
C GLY A 72 -1.41 10.29 2.60
N LEU A 73 -1.36 10.86 1.39
CA LEU A 73 -0.11 11.13 0.68
C LEU A 73 0.83 12.04 1.48
N ARG A 74 0.28 13.10 2.09
CA ARG A 74 1.07 14.00 2.94
C ARG A 74 1.68 13.26 4.12
N ARG A 75 0.89 12.42 4.79
CA ARG A 75 1.34 11.59 5.91
C ARG A 75 2.47 10.64 5.51
N MET A 76 2.40 10.05 4.32
CA MET A 76 3.47 9.17 3.82
C MET A 76 4.77 9.95 3.57
N LEU A 77 4.69 11.11 2.91
CA LEU A 77 5.85 12.00 2.71
C LEU A 77 6.49 12.39 4.05
N ASP A 78 5.68 12.81 5.02
CA ASP A 78 6.16 13.21 6.35
C ASP A 78 6.79 12.03 7.14
N SER A 79 6.49 10.78 6.77
CA SER A 79 7.12 9.58 7.34
C SER A 79 8.40 9.11 6.61
N GLY A 80 8.84 9.84 5.59
CA GLY A 80 10.07 9.53 4.86
C GLY A 80 9.87 8.64 3.62
N PHE A 81 8.63 8.42 3.17
CA PHE A 81 8.42 7.79 1.87
C PHE A 81 8.95 8.69 0.75
N GLU A 82 9.62 8.08 -0.22
CA GLU A 82 9.70 8.64 -1.55
C GLU A 82 8.36 8.43 -2.27
N VAL A 83 7.76 9.49 -2.79
CA VAL A 83 6.52 9.40 -3.59
C VAL A 83 6.80 9.85 -5.02
N ARG A 84 6.56 8.97 -5.98
CA ARG A 84 6.74 9.24 -7.42
C ARG A 84 5.40 9.23 -8.15
N HIS A 85 5.17 10.29 -8.92
CA HIS A 85 4.08 10.30 -9.89
C HIS A 85 4.45 9.41 -11.09
N VAL A 86 3.52 8.57 -11.52
CA VAL A 86 3.59 7.79 -12.75
C VAL A 86 2.32 8.04 -13.56
N GLU A 87 2.51 8.53 -14.78
CA GLU A 87 1.43 8.79 -15.71
C GLU A 87 0.70 7.48 -16.05
N ARG A 88 -0.63 7.49 -15.95
CA ARG A 88 -1.52 6.34 -16.27
C ARG A 88 -1.20 5.05 -15.49
N LEU A 89 -0.60 5.15 -14.30
CA LEU A 89 -0.39 3.99 -13.44
C LEU A 89 -1.73 3.36 -13.06
N HIS A 90 -1.88 2.07 -13.33
CA HIS A 90 -3.02 1.29 -12.86
C HIS A 90 -2.63 -0.02 -12.19
N ALA A 91 -1.33 -0.37 -12.20
CA ALA A 91 -0.81 -1.54 -11.53
C ALA A 91 -1.03 -1.46 -10.01
N LYS A 92 -1.23 -2.63 -9.39
CA LYS A 92 -1.16 -2.80 -7.94
C LYS A 92 -0.25 -3.98 -7.63
N CYS A 93 0.95 -3.63 -7.24
CA CYS A 93 2.04 -4.53 -6.91
C CYS A 93 2.73 -3.97 -5.68
N PHE A 94 2.88 -4.81 -4.67
CA PHE A 94 3.55 -4.48 -3.41
C PHE A 94 4.73 -5.43 -3.24
N VAL A 95 5.91 -4.86 -3.08
CA VAL A 95 7.14 -5.59 -2.76
C VAL A 95 7.59 -5.10 -1.39
N LEU A 96 7.64 -6.00 -0.42
CA LEU A 96 8.03 -5.75 0.96
C LEU A 96 9.21 -6.68 1.27
N GLY A 97 10.43 -6.15 1.14
CA GLY A 97 11.65 -6.93 1.26
C GLY A 97 11.68 -8.10 0.26
N SER A 98 11.75 -9.33 0.77
CA SER A 98 11.75 -10.55 -0.05
C SER A 98 10.36 -11.02 -0.52
N ARG A 99 9.28 -10.37 -0.07
CA ARG A 99 7.89 -10.77 -0.35
C ARG A 99 7.25 -9.88 -1.39
N GLY A 100 6.48 -10.47 -2.30
CA GLY A 100 5.74 -9.75 -3.33
C GLY A 100 4.28 -10.17 -3.41
N MET A 101 3.40 -9.20 -3.63
CA MET A 101 1.99 -9.42 -3.97
C MET A 101 1.62 -8.62 -5.21
N LEU A 102 0.94 -9.29 -6.14
CA LEU A 102 0.42 -8.70 -7.38
C LEU A 102 -1.07 -8.99 -7.48
N GLY A 103 -1.88 -8.00 -7.80
CA GLY A 103 -3.32 -8.20 -7.95
C GLY A 103 -4.09 -6.93 -8.31
N SER A 104 -5.40 -6.95 -8.02
CA SER A 104 -6.33 -5.84 -8.26
C SER A 104 -6.49 -4.90 -7.06
N ALA A 105 -5.95 -5.28 -5.90
CA ALA A 105 -6.11 -4.58 -4.63
C ALA A 105 -5.42 -3.20 -4.63
N ASN A 106 -6.19 -2.12 -4.55
CA ASN A 106 -5.63 -0.79 -4.28
C ASN A 106 -5.23 -0.65 -2.81
N LEU A 107 -4.46 0.40 -2.46
CA LEU A 107 -4.14 0.76 -1.08
C LEU A 107 -5.33 1.46 -0.39
N THR A 108 -6.50 0.83 -0.48
CA THR A 108 -7.76 1.27 0.12
C THR A 108 -8.30 0.19 1.04
N GLY A 109 -9.11 0.56 2.03
CA GLY A 109 -9.74 -0.43 2.92
C GLY A 109 -10.51 -1.52 2.15
N ALA A 110 -11.34 -1.09 1.18
CA ALA A 110 -12.10 -2.01 0.32
C ALA A 110 -11.19 -2.82 -0.61
N GLY A 111 -10.15 -2.19 -1.18
CA GLY A 111 -9.19 -2.87 -2.06
C GLY A 111 -8.39 -3.96 -1.35
N LEU A 112 -8.03 -3.73 -0.09
CA LEU A 112 -7.29 -4.68 0.73
C LEU A 112 -8.20 -5.72 1.42
N GLY A 113 -9.52 -5.53 1.41
CA GLY A 113 -10.47 -6.39 2.11
C GLY A 113 -10.52 -6.14 3.63
N SER A 114 -10.10 -4.96 4.11
CA SER A 114 -10.10 -4.60 5.53
C SER A 114 -11.34 -3.82 5.99
N SER A 115 -12.17 -3.33 5.05
CA SER A 115 -13.46 -2.72 5.34
C SER A 115 -14.60 -3.58 4.80
N ALA A 116 -15.64 -3.79 5.62
CA ALA A 116 -16.84 -4.57 5.24
C ALA A 116 -17.76 -3.85 4.22
N GLY A 117 -17.44 -2.64 3.79
CA GLY A 117 -18.23 -1.87 2.83
C GLY A 117 -17.69 -1.99 1.40
N ALA A 118 -18.53 -2.46 0.48
CA ALA A 118 -18.40 -2.09 -0.92
C ALA A 118 -18.59 -0.57 -1.05
N ASN A 119 -17.87 0.03 -1.99
CA ASN A 119 -17.89 1.48 -2.29
C ASN A 119 -19.29 2.10 -2.24
#